data_AF-A0A7X7QLH3-F1
#
_entry.id   AF-A0A7X7QLH3-F1
#
_cell.length_a   1.000
_cell.length_b   1.000
_cell.length_c   1.000
_cell.angle_alpha   90.00
_cell.angle_beta   90.00
_cell.angle_gamma   90.00
#
_symmetry.space_group_name_H-M   'P 1'
#
loop_
_entity.id
_entity.type
_entity.pdbx_description
1 polymer ?
#
loop_
_entity_poly.entity_id
_entity_poly.type
_entity_poly.pdbx_seq_one_letter_code
_entity_poly.pdbx_strand_id
1 'polypeptide(L)'
;MTSVAHWAEWKARCAAGLCSAEAQASFAKLGRGLMEKHQTKVGAIGRDHEPLRRLLDSTAPALSAWHLLETFAIVPRSQSAKIYKDYILQSGLRTPSDPAAGCRKAASIVMRSALREFARRECPDLGMVSLQSPVEGGGESAATLEQLLPAEEAFFLPGEEDDLGRHADALAPVVFDSLAVRERVALLATALGISTLADPRVVRAAGCPFQRLYEARKAIRRAIDRAIAARFPSDDEDPDALELLAHRTAQALVPLVFSWGKSEESCAPLFSMGTESEA
;
A
#
# COMPACT_ATOMS: atom_id res chain seq x y z
N MET A 1 -31.92 -9.86 1.69
CA MET A 1 -31.00 -8.77 1.28
C MET A 1 -30.71 -7.95 2.54
N THR A 2 -29.47 -7.52 2.81
CA THR A 2 -29.17 -6.86 4.11
C THR A 2 -29.77 -5.46 4.16
N SER A 3 -30.80 -5.31 5.00
CA SER A 3 -31.56 -4.07 5.20
C SER A 3 -30.87 -3.15 6.21
N VAL A 4 -31.28 -1.88 6.24
CA VAL A 4 -30.83 -0.90 7.25
C VAL A 4 -31.17 -1.35 8.67
N ALA A 5 -32.32 -2.00 8.86
CA ALA A 5 -32.74 -2.56 10.15
C ALA A 5 -31.77 -3.65 10.64
N HIS A 6 -31.30 -4.54 9.75
CA HIS A 6 -30.30 -5.55 10.11
C HIS A 6 -28.98 -4.91 10.56
N TRP A 7 -28.55 -3.81 9.92
CA TRP A 7 -27.35 -3.07 10.33
C TRP A 7 -27.51 -2.38 11.70
N ALA A 8 -28.68 -1.81 11.97
CA ALA A 8 -29.00 -1.20 13.26
C ALA A 8 -29.04 -2.25 14.38
N GLU A 9 -29.68 -3.40 14.12
CA GLU A 9 -29.71 -4.54 15.05
C GLU A 9 -28.30 -5.02 15.39
N TRP A 10 -27.43 -5.18 14.38
CA TRP A 10 -26.04 -5.60 14.59
C TRP A 10 -25.22 -4.62 15.45
N LYS A 11 -25.47 -3.32 15.34
CA LYS A 11 -24.85 -2.33 16.23
C LYS A 11 -25.37 -2.49 17.67
N ALA A 12 -26.67 -2.70 17.86
CA ALA A 12 -27.27 -2.87 19.18
C ALA A 12 -26.83 -4.17 19.88
N ARG A 13 -26.83 -5.29 19.14
CA ARG A 13 -26.51 -6.64 19.66
C ARG A 13 -25.01 -6.93 19.73
N CYS A 14 -24.17 -6.02 19.26
CA CYS A 14 -22.70 -6.08 19.30
C CYS A 14 -22.02 -7.19 18.48
N ALA A 15 -22.69 -8.29 18.13
CA ALA A 15 -22.15 -9.33 17.25
C ALA A 15 -23.21 -9.84 16.27
N ALA A 16 -22.80 -10.23 15.05
CA ALA A 16 -23.71 -10.74 14.03
C ALA A 16 -24.42 -12.02 14.50
N GLY A 17 -23.71 -12.89 15.23
CA GLY A 17 -24.28 -14.10 15.83
C GLY A 17 -25.29 -13.87 16.97
N LEU A 18 -25.46 -12.64 17.45
CA LEU A 18 -26.44 -12.25 18.48
C LEU A 18 -27.67 -11.54 17.90
N CYS A 19 -27.73 -11.37 16.58
CA CYS A 19 -28.89 -10.79 15.90
C CYS A 19 -30.00 -11.84 15.70
N SER A 20 -31.18 -11.41 15.27
CA SER A 20 -32.27 -12.25 14.82
C SER A 20 -31.83 -13.24 13.73
N ALA A 21 -32.53 -14.38 13.61
CA ALA A 21 -32.22 -15.40 12.60
C ALA A 21 -32.25 -14.83 11.16
N GLU A 22 -33.14 -13.88 10.88
CA GLU A 22 -33.24 -13.21 9.59
C GLU A 22 -32.01 -12.32 9.33
N ALA A 23 -31.60 -11.51 10.30
CA ALA A 23 -30.39 -10.70 10.20
C ALA A 23 -29.14 -11.57 10.06
N GLN A 24 -29.04 -12.65 10.85
CA GLN A 24 -27.96 -13.63 10.77
C GLN A 24 -27.86 -14.24 9.37
N ALA A 25 -28.96 -14.73 8.79
CA ALA A 25 -28.99 -15.29 7.44
C ALA A 25 -28.59 -14.24 6.37
N SER A 26 -29.02 -12.99 6.55
CA SER A 26 -28.65 -11.90 5.64
C SER A 26 -27.16 -11.55 5.73
N PHE A 27 -26.60 -11.47 6.94
CA PHE A 27 -25.18 -11.24 7.17
C PHE A 27 -24.33 -12.40 6.67
N ALA A 28 -24.80 -13.63 6.87
CA ALA A 28 -24.18 -14.82 6.33
C ALA A 28 -23.99 -14.73 4.82
N LYS A 29 -25.08 -14.46 4.08
CA LYS A 29 -25.03 -14.31 2.62
C LYS A 29 -24.09 -13.18 2.17
N LEU A 30 -24.15 -12.03 2.84
CA LEU A 30 -23.30 -10.88 2.52
C LEU A 30 -21.82 -11.15 2.82
N GLY A 31 -21.52 -11.72 3.98
CA GLY A 31 -20.18 -12.02 4.45
C GLY A 31 -19.47 -12.95 3.49
N ARG A 32 -20.13 -14.03 3.06
CA ARG A 32 -19.61 -14.97 2.05
C ARG A 32 -19.22 -14.25 0.75
N GLY A 33 -20.13 -13.46 0.16
CA GLY A 33 -19.84 -12.76 -1.09
C GLY A 33 -18.72 -11.72 -0.96
N LEU A 34 -18.57 -11.09 0.22
CA LEU A 34 -17.45 -10.19 0.49
C LEU A 34 -16.11 -10.95 0.63
N MET A 35 -16.13 -12.10 1.31
CA MET A 35 -14.97 -12.98 1.45
C MET A 35 -14.50 -13.47 0.09
N GLU A 36 -15.39 -14.03 -0.74
CA GLU A 36 -15.07 -14.51 -2.10
C GLU A 36 -14.49 -13.38 -2.97
N LYS A 37 -15.12 -12.20 -2.96
CA LYS A 37 -14.66 -11.03 -3.72
C LYS A 37 -13.25 -10.59 -3.33
N HIS A 38 -12.93 -10.63 -2.03
CA HIS A 38 -11.61 -10.23 -1.53
C HIS A 38 -10.61 -11.38 -1.56
N GLN A 39 -11.07 -12.63 -1.58
CA GLN A 39 -10.25 -13.82 -1.78
C GLN A 39 -9.59 -13.81 -3.16
N THR A 40 -10.20 -13.30 -4.22
CA THR A 40 -9.46 -13.15 -5.49
C THR A 40 -8.30 -12.16 -5.35
N LYS A 41 -8.44 -11.14 -4.49
CA LYS A 41 -7.43 -10.08 -4.28
C LYS A 41 -6.37 -10.43 -3.23
N VAL A 42 -6.69 -11.30 -2.28
CA VAL A 42 -5.77 -11.79 -1.24
C VAL A 42 -5.20 -13.16 -1.64
N GLY A 43 -6.02 -14.00 -2.28
CA GLY A 43 -5.72 -15.36 -2.75
C GLY A 43 -5.07 -15.46 -4.13
N ALA A 44 -4.85 -14.36 -4.85
CA ALA A 44 -3.77 -14.34 -5.85
C ALA A 44 -2.38 -14.58 -5.20
N ILE A 45 -2.29 -14.37 -3.87
CA ILE A 45 -1.06 -14.50 -3.08
C ILE A 45 -1.18 -15.65 -2.06
N GLY A 46 -2.38 -16.20 -1.83
CA GLY A 46 -2.68 -16.98 -0.62
C GLY A 46 -3.53 -18.24 -0.78
N ARG A 47 -3.78 -18.73 -1.99
CA ARG A 47 -4.64 -19.92 -2.21
C ARG A 47 -4.10 -21.20 -1.58
N ASP A 48 -2.79 -21.29 -1.39
CA ASP A 48 -2.12 -22.46 -0.83
C ASP A 48 -1.85 -22.36 0.69
N HIS A 49 -2.25 -21.24 1.32
CA HIS A 49 -2.06 -21.06 2.75
C HIS A 49 -3.19 -21.70 3.56
N GLU A 50 -2.84 -22.77 4.26
CA GLU A 50 -3.73 -23.57 5.10
C GLU A 50 -4.61 -22.76 6.09
N PRO A 51 -4.11 -21.71 6.79
CA PRO A 51 -4.95 -20.91 7.68
C PRO A 51 -6.07 -20.13 6.97
N LEU A 52 -5.78 -19.58 5.78
CA LEU A 52 -6.78 -18.92 4.95
C LEU A 52 -7.77 -19.91 4.36
N ARG A 53 -7.29 -21.07 3.90
CA ARG A 53 -8.13 -22.15 3.40
C ARG A 53 -9.12 -22.64 4.45
N ARG A 54 -8.66 -22.91 5.68
CA ARG A 54 -9.54 -23.29 6.81
C ARG A 54 -10.58 -22.23 7.14
N LEU A 55 -10.20 -20.95 7.14
CA LEU A 55 -11.13 -19.85 7.37
C LEU A 55 -12.27 -19.84 6.34
N LEU A 56 -11.93 -20.11 5.08
CA LEU A 56 -12.84 -20.10 3.93
C LEU A 56 -13.69 -21.38 3.82
N ASP A 57 -13.10 -22.53 4.12
CA ASP A 57 -13.72 -23.87 4.01
C ASP A 57 -14.51 -24.26 5.27
N SER A 58 -14.33 -23.56 6.40
CA SER A 58 -15.10 -23.83 7.61
C SER A 58 -16.59 -23.77 7.30
N THR A 59 -17.34 -24.81 7.66
CA THR A 59 -18.79 -24.95 7.41
C THR A 59 -19.66 -23.92 8.16
N ALA A 60 -19.04 -22.96 8.86
CA ALA A 60 -19.64 -21.73 9.38
C ALA A 60 -19.13 -20.43 8.68
N PRO A 61 -18.91 -20.39 7.35
CA PRO A 61 -18.06 -19.36 6.71
C PRO A 61 -18.68 -17.95 6.78
N ALA A 62 -19.99 -17.92 7.02
CA ALA A 62 -20.83 -16.77 6.81
C ALA A 62 -20.84 -15.83 8.05
N LEU A 63 -20.80 -16.42 9.26
CA LEU A 63 -20.59 -15.70 10.52
C LEU A 63 -19.11 -15.58 10.87
N SER A 64 -18.25 -16.49 10.38
CA SER A 64 -16.78 -16.38 10.54
C SER A 64 -16.21 -15.09 9.94
N ALA A 65 -16.76 -14.61 8.81
CA ALA A 65 -16.35 -13.33 8.22
C ALA A 65 -16.64 -12.14 9.16
N TRP A 66 -17.83 -12.12 9.76
CA TRP A 66 -18.23 -11.07 10.70
C TRP A 66 -17.50 -11.22 12.03
N HIS A 67 -17.29 -12.45 12.49
CA HIS A 67 -16.49 -12.75 13.65
C HIS A 67 -15.04 -12.29 13.47
N LEU A 68 -14.45 -12.49 12.28
CA LEU A 68 -13.12 -11.98 11.96
C LEU A 68 -13.08 -10.45 12.04
N LEU A 69 -14.06 -9.79 11.43
CA LEU A 69 -14.20 -8.33 11.48
C LEU A 69 -14.35 -7.83 12.93
N GLU A 70 -15.20 -8.48 13.70
CA GLU A 70 -15.50 -8.14 15.10
C GLU A 70 -14.28 -8.35 15.99
N THR A 71 -13.62 -9.51 15.90
CA THR A 71 -12.39 -9.80 16.64
C THR A 71 -11.28 -8.84 16.24
N PHE A 72 -11.06 -8.59 14.94
CA PHE A 72 -10.04 -7.65 14.48
C PHE A 72 -10.30 -6.21 14.93
N ALA A 73 -11.55 -5.75 14.89
CA ALA A 73 -11.92 -4.40 15.34
C ALA A 73 -11.87 -4.23 16.88
N ILE A 74 -11.74 -5.33 17.64
CA ILE A 74 -11.59 -5.35 19.10
C ILE A 74 -10.11 -5.42 19.52
N VAL A 75 -9.17 -5.82 18.65
CA VAL A 75 -7.74 -5.90 18.99
C VAL A 75 -7.13 -4.49 19.16
N PRO A 76 -6.40 -4.20 20.25
CA PRO A 76 -6.27 -2.86 20.80
C PRO A 76 -5.20 -2.04 20.08
N ARG A 77 -5.62 -1.05 19.29
CA ARG A 77 -4.82 0.18 19.03
C ARG A 77 -5.61 1.48 19.10
N SER A 78 -6.86 1.44 19.54
CA SER A 78 -7.62 2.63 19.91
C SER A 78 -8.77 2.23 20.82
N GLN A 79 -9.14 3.09 21.78
CA GLN A 79 -10.20 2.87 22.77
C GLN A 79 -11.62 2.89 22.16
N SER A 80 -11.79 2.36 20.94
CA SER A 80 -12.91 2.70 20.09
C SER A 80 -13.46 1.49 19.33
N ALA A 81 -13.71 0.40 20.04
CA ALA A 81 -14.24 -0.87 19.52
C ALA A 81 -15.59 -0.78 18.77
N LYS A 82 -16.21 0.41 18.65
CA LYS A 82 -17.46 0.66 17.91
C LYS A 82 -17.34 1.63 16.72
N ILE A 83 -16.20 2.30 16.51
CA ILE A 83 -16.04 3.31 15.44
C ILE A 83 -16.29 2.71 14.05
N TYR A 84 -15.92 1.45 13.82
CA TYR A 84 -16.11 0.82 12.52
C TYR A 84 -17.60 0.60 12.19
N LYS A 85 -18.44 0.27 13.17
CA LYS A 85 -19.90 0.14 12.98
C LYS A 85 -20.54 1.50 12.74
N ASP A 86 -20.07 2.53 13.46
CA ASP A 86 -20.51 3.91 13.26
C ASP A 86 -20.15 4.41 11.86
N TYR A 87 -18.93 4.12 11.39
CA TYR A 87 -18.50 4.42 10.03
C TYR A 87 -19.39 3.74 8.97
N ILE A 88 -19.72 2.45 9.16
CA ILE A 88 -20.60 1.71 8.24
C ILE A 88 -21.99 2.34 8.18
N LEU A 89 -22.58 2.65 9.33
CA LEU A 89 -23.91 3.27 9.40
C LEU A 89 -23.93 4.70 8.87
N GLN A 90 -22.91 5.51 9.18
CA GLN A 90 -22.76 6.86 8.62
C GLN A 90 -22.62 6.83 7.09
N SER A 91 -21.97 5.81 6.54
CA SER A 91 -21.87 5.63 5.08
C SER A 91 -23.24 5.36 4.44
N GLY A 92 -24.12 4.64 5.14
CA GLY A 92 -25.53 4.50 4.75
C GLY A 92 -26.26 5.85 4.76
N LEU A 93 -26.10 6.66 5.81
CA LEU A 93 -26.70 8.00 5.90
C LEU A 93 -26.22 8.95 4.79
N ARG A 94 -24.96 8.82 4.35
CA ARG A 94 -24.39 9.60 3.23
C ARG A 94 -24.84 9.13 1.85
N THR A 95 -25.62 8.05 1.76
CA THR A 95 -26.16 7.53 0.50
C THR A 95 -27.70 7.41 0.60
N PRO A 96 -28.44 8.54 0.63
CA PRO A 96 -29.88 8.53 0.98
C PRO A 96 -30.75 7.75 0.00
N SER A 97 -30.33 7.64 -1.27
CA SER A 97 -31.04 6.90 -2.32
C SER A 97 -30.97 5.38 -2.18
N ASP A 98 -29.90 4.84 -1.59
CA ASP A 98 -29.79 3.42 -1.18
C ASP A 98 -28.85 3.31 0.04
N PRO A 99 -29.38 3.55 1.26
CA PRO A 99 -28.58 3.49 2.47
C PRO A 99 -27.99 2.09 2.72
N ALA A 100 -28.69 1.05 2.27
CA ALA A 100 -28.22 -0.32 2.42
C ALA A 100 -27.00 -0.59 1.51
N ALA A 101 -26.95 -0.02 0.29
CA ALA A 101 -25.74 -0.06 -0.54
C ALA A 101 -24.57 0.71 0.09
N GLY A 102 -24.84 1.88 0.68
CA GLY A 102 -23.83 2.65 1.42
C GLY A 102 -23.18 1.81 2.52
N CYS A 103 -23.99 1.15 3.36
CA CYS A 103 -23.51 0.23 4.39
C CYS A 103 -22.73 -0.96 3.80
N ARG A 104 -23.25 -1.61 2.75
CA ARG A 104 -22.56 -2.74 2.09
C ARG A 104 -21.18 -2.34 1.55
N LYS A 105 -21.07 -1.17 0.92
CA LYS A 105 -19.80 -0.64 0.39
C LYS A 105 -18.80 -0.37 1.50
N ALA A 106 -19.24 0.27 2.58
CA ALA A 106 -18.40 0.52 3.75
C ALA A 106 -17.94 -0.78 4.42
N ALA A 107 -18.86 -1.73 4.65
CA ALA A 107 -18.55 -3.03 5.22
C ALA A 107 -17.52 -3.81 4.37
N SER A 108 -17.62 -3.72 3.04
CA SER A 108 -16.63 -4.32 2.13
C SER A 108 -15.22 -3.77 2.35
N ILE A 109 -15.06 -2.47 2.64
CA ILE A 109 -13.77 -1.83 2.89
C ILE A 109 -13.18 -2.29 4.22
N VAL A 110 -13.99 -2.33 5.29
CA VAL A 110 -13.51 -2.74 6.61
C VAL A 110 -13.19 -4.24 6.62
N MET A 111 -14.03 -5.07 6.00
CA MET A 111 -13.80 -6.51 5.85
C MET A 111 -12.48 -6.81 5.12
N ARG A 112 -12.20 -6.08 4.03
CA ARG A 112 -10.91 -6.20 3.32
C ARG A 112 -9.72 -5.92 4.23
N SER A 113 -9.85 -4.95 5.12
CA SER A 113 -8.77 -4.56 6.04
C SER A 113 -8.56 -5.63 7.11
N ALA A 114 -9.65 -6.18 7.66
CA ALA A 114 -9.59 -7.31 8.59
C ALA A 114 -8.94 -8.55 7.96
N LEU A 115 -9.29 -8.87 6.70
CA LEU A 115 -8.69 -9.97 5.96
C LEU A 115 -7.20 -9.79 5.70
N ARG A 116 -6.76 -8.56 5.37
CA ARG A 116 -5.34 -8.26 5.16
C ARG A 116 -4.55 -8.41 6.44
N GLU A 117 -5.07 -7.95 7.57
CA GLU A 117 -4.37 -8.15 8.84
C GLU A 117 -4.31 -9.62 9.20
N PHE A 118 -5.44 -10.34 9.09
CA PHE A 118 -5.46 -11.78 9.35
C PHE A 118 -4.39 -12.51 8.54
N ALA A 119 -4.34 -12.25 7.23
CA ALA A 119 -3.34 -12.78 6.34
C ALA A 119 -1.92 -12.40 6.81
N ARG A 120 -1.67 -11.13 7.17
CA ARG A 120 -0.36 -10.68 7.67
C ARG A 120 0.10 -11.40 8.93
N ARG A 121 -0.83 -11.78 9.83
CA ARG A 121 -0.50 -12.42 11.11
C ARG A 121 -0.39 -13.94 11.00
N GLU A 122 -1.36 -14.55 10.35
CA GLU A 122 -1.52 -16.00 10.29
C GLU A 122 -0.87 -16.60 9.04
N CYS A 123 -0.46 -15.77 8.08
CA CYS A 123 0.25 -16.17 6.87
C CYS A 123 1.47 -15.23 6.67
N PRO A 124 2.51 -15.35 7.51
CA PRO A 124 3.69 -14.48 7.44
C PRO A 124 4.41 -14.56 6.09
N ASP A 125 4.29 -15.69 5.39
CA ASP A 125 4.89 -15.91 4.05
C ASP A 125 3.98 -15.44 2.91
N LEU A 126 2.85 -14.79 3.20
CA LEU A 126 1.89 -14.37 2.18
C LEU A 126 2.45 -13.20 1.36
N GLY A 127 2.98 -13.52 0.18
CA GLY A 127 3.71 -12.59 -0.69
C GLY A 127 5.22 -12.81 -0.69
N MET A 128 5.71 -13.78 0.09
CA MET A 128 7.06 -14.30 0.00
C MET A 128 7.04 -15.44 -1.03
N VAL A 129 7.68 -15.21 -2.17
CA VAL A 129 7.96 -16.28 -3.13
C VAL A 129 9.36 -16.79 -2.82
N SER A 130 9.53 -18.11 -2.75
CA SER A 130 10.87 -18.68 -2.59
C SER A 130 11.74 -18.26 -3.76
N LEU A 131 12.99 -17.90 -3.51
CA LEU A 131 13.95 -17.68 -4.59
C LEU A 131 14.13 -18.95 -5.43
N GLN A 132 13.94 -20.13 -4.83
CA GLN A 132 13.97 -21.41 -5.54
C GLN A 132 12.70 -21.70 -6.35
N SER A 133 11.68 -20.85 -6.29
CA SER A 133 10.47 -21.03 -7.09
C SER A 133 10.76 -20.81 -8.57
N PRO A 134 10.22 -21.64 -9.47
CA PRO A 134 10.34 -21.45 -10.90
C PRO A 134 9.62 -20.18 -11.35
N VAL A 135 10.15 -19.53 -12.38
CA VAL A 135 9.51 -18.40 -13.06
C VAL A 135 8.26 -18.90 -13.79
N GLU A 136 7.11 -18.26 -13.53
CA GLU A 136 5.85 -18.62 -14.16
C GLU A 136 5.96 -18.55 -15.70
N GLY A 137 5.55 -19.62 -16.39
CA GLY A 137 5.58 -19.72 -17.85
C GLY A 137 6.83 -20.38 -18.44
N GLY A 138 7.84 -20.68 -17.63
CA GLY A 138 8.91 -21.61 -18.02
C GLY A 138 8.40 -23.06 -17.97
N GLY A 139 8.71 -23.87 -18.98
CA GLY A 139 8.37 -25.29 -18.99
C GLY A 139 9.14 -26.11 -17.94
N GLU A 140 9.39 -27.40 -18.22
CA GLU A 140 10.09 -28.33 -17.31
C GLU A 140 11.54 -27.92 -16.94
N SER A 141 12.09 -26.86 -17.55
CA SER A 141 13.38 -26.24 -17.22
C SER A 141 13.26 -24.75 -16.90
N ALA A 142 12.18 -24.34 -16.23
CA ALA A 142 11.99 -22.97 -15.78
C ALA A 142 13.14 -22.54 -14.86
N ALA A 143 13.78 -21.42 -15.19
CA ALA A 143 14.73 -20.77 -14.31
C ALA A 143 14.05 -20.44 -12.96
N THR A 144 14.81 -20.46 -11.87
CA THR A 144 14.31 -20.03 -10.56
C THR A 144 14.39 -18.51 -10.41
N LEU A 145 13.59 -17.93 -9.51
CA LEU A 145 13.68 -16.51 -9.18
C LEU A 145 15.08 -16.11 -8.68
N GLU A 146 15.79 -17.02 -8.01
CA GLU A 146 17.17 -16.85 -7.57
C GLU A 146 18.11 -16.63 -8.75
N GLN A 147 17.92 -17.38 -9.84
CA GLN A 147 18.73 -17.27 -11.06
C GLN A 147 18.44 -15.99 -11.85
N LEU A 148 17.33 -15.32 -11.57
CA LEU A 148 17.04 -13.97 -12.09
C LEU A 148 17.60 -12.85 -11.21
N LEU A 149 18.07 -13.17 -9.99
CA LEU A 149 18.77 -12.17 -9.20
C LEU A 149 20.08 -11.82 -9.90
N PRO A 150 20.47 -10.54 -9.96
CA PRO A 150 21.79 -10.18 -10.43
C PRO A 150 22.83 -10.93 -9.60
N ALA A 151 23.73 -11.67 -10.27
CA ALA A 151 24.84 -12.30 -9.60
C ALA A 151 25.56 -11.26 -8.74
N GLU A 152 25.99 -11.61 -7.52
CA GLU A 152 26.79 -10.71 -6.66
C GLU A 152 28.01 -10.14 -7.42
N GLU A 153 28.48 -10.88 -8.43
CA GLU A 153 29.61 -10.55 -9.29
C GLU A 153 29.26 -9.61 -10.46
N ALA A 154 27.98 -9.42 -10.78
CA ALA A 154 27.54 -8.49 -11.82
C ALA A 154 27.47 -7.02 -11.35
N PHE A 155 27.71 -6.76 -10.05
CA PHE A 155 27.70 -5.40 -9.52
C PHE A 155 28.95 -4.59 -9.87
N PHE A 156 30.04 -5.23 -10.31
CA PHE A 156 31.25 -4.54 -10.74
C PHE A 156 31.96 -5.33 -11.81
N LEU A 157 31.54 -5.20 -13.07
CA LEU A 157 32.51 -5.32 -14.18
C LEU A 157 33.33 -4.03 -14.18
N PRO A 158 34.60 -4.05 -13.73
CA PRO A 158 35.43 -2.86 -13.76
C PRO A 158 35.85 -2.64 -15.22
N GLY A 159 35.21 -1.68 -15.90
CA GLY A 159 35.71 -1.19 -17.19
C GLY A 159 34.69 -0.98 -18.30
N GLU A 160 33.45 -1.42 -18.15
CA GLU A 160 32.33 -0.89 -18.95
C GLU A 160 31.68 0.18 -18.07
N GLU A 161 31.89 1.44 -18.40
CA GLU A 161 31.18 2.53 -17.73
C GLU A 161 29.68 2.23 -17.85
N ASP A 162 28.97 2.14 -16.71
CA ASP A 162 27.51 2.00 -16.66
C ASP A 162 26.89 3.21 -17.38
N ASP A 163 26.68 3.09 -18.70
CA ASP A 163 26.18 4.16 -19.56
C ASP A 163 24.87 4.73 -19.03
N LEU A 164 24.00 3.84 -18.52
CA LEU A 164 22.77 4.22 -17.85
C LEU A 164 23.04 4.98 -16.55
N GLY A 165 24.01 4.53 -15.75
CA GLY A 165 24.50 5.26 -14.57
C GLY A 165 24.98 6.67 -14.90
N ARG A 166 25.82 6.82 -15.94
CA ARG A 166 26.29 8.14 -16.40
C ARG A 166 25.16 9.03 -16.88
N HIS A 167 24.21 8.47 -17.61
CA HIS A 167 23.01 9.21 -18.04
C HIS A 167 22.13 9.61 -16.85
N ALA A 168 21.94 8.72 -15.88
CA ALA A 168 21.21 9.02 -14.65
C ALA A 168 21.87 10.12 -13.83
N ASP A 169 23.19 10.06 -13.65
CA ASP A 169 23.97 11.07 -12.94
C ASP A 169 23.93 12.44 -13.64
N ALA A 170 23.88 12.46 -14.97
CA ALA A 170 23.70 13.68 -15.74
C ALA A 170 22.27 14.25 -15.66
N LEU A 171 21.26 13.37 -15.58
CA LEU A 171 19.84 13.77 -15.50
C LEU A 171 19.44 14.21 -14.09
N ALA A 172 19.99 13.60 -13.04
CA ALA A 172 19.61 13.84 -11.66
C ALA A 172 19.68 15.34 -11.25
N PRO A 173 20.77 16.09 -11.52
CA PRO A 173 20.83 17.53 -11.21
C PRO A 173 19.74 18.32 -11.93
N VAL A 174 19.52 18.05 -13.23
CA VAL A 174 18.49 18.72 -14.04
C VAL A 174 17.09 18.49 -13.47
N VAL A 175 16.80 17.23 -13.11
CA VAL A 175 15.54 16.87 -12.48
C VAL A 175 15.42 17.57 -11.12
N PHE A 176 16.44 17.48 -10.28
CA PHE A 176 16.46 18.05 -8.93
C PHE A 176 16.19 19.57 -8.95
N ASP A 177 16.82 20.28 -9.86
CA ASP A 177 16.65 21.72 -10.04
C ASP A 177 15.23 22.09 -10.49
N SER A 178 14.56 21.21 -11.24
CA SER A 178 13.16 21.39 -11.65
C SER A 178 12.13 21.12 -10.55
N LEU A 179 12.53 20.45 -9.45
CA LEU A 179 11.62 20.11 -8.34
C LEU A 179 11.36 21.34 -7.46
N ALA A 180 10.09 21.57 -7.13
CA ALA A 180 9.72 22.51 -6.09
C ALA A 180 10.11 21.99 -4.70
N VAL A 181 10.20 22.90 -3.72
CA VAL A 181 10.58 22.58 -2.33
C VAL A 181 9.76 21.40 -1.77
N ARG A 182 8.44 21.41 -1.96
CA ARG A 182 7.56 20.31 -1.49
C ARG A 182 7.91 18.94 -2.08
N GLU A 183 8.38 18.91 -3.33
CA GLU A 183 8.77 17.67 -4.02
C GLU A 183 10.11 17.18 -3.48
N ARG A 184 11.06 18.09 -3.25
CA ARG A 184 12.34 17.79 -2.59
C ARG A 184 12.11 17.28 -1.17
N VAL A 185 11.21 17.87 -0.39
CA VAL A 185 10.85 17.37 0.95
C VAL A 185 10.21 15.98 0.90
N ALA A 186 9.28 15.73 -0.04
CA ALA A 186 8.66 14.42 -0.18
C ALA A 186 9.67 13.33 -0.59
N LEU A 187 10.62 13.69 -1.46
CA LEU A 187 11.73 12.82 -1.86
C LEU A 187 12.66 12.54 -0.66
N LEU A 188 13.04 13.58 0.10
CA LEU A 188 13.87 13.45 1.29
C LEU A 188 13.23 12.55 2.35
N ALA A 189 11.95 12.76 2.65
CA ALA A 189 11.22 11.95 3.62
C ALA A 189 11.17 10.48 3.20
N THR A 190 11.02 10.21 1.90
CA THR A 190 11.06 8.84 1.37
C THR A 190 12.46 8.24 1.48
N ALA A 191 13.50 9.01 1.19
CA ALA A 191 14.90 8.57 1.28
C ALA A 191 15.35 8.32 2.75
N LEU A 192 14.77 9.05 3.71
CA LEU A 192 14.97 8.84 5.15
C LEU A 192 14.15 7.66 5.72
N GLY A 193 13.35 6.98 4.90
CA GLY A 193 12.50 5.87 5.35
C GLY A 193 11.33 6.30 6.23
N ILE A 194 10.90 7.57 6.18
CA ILE A 194 9.74 8.04 6.94
C ILE A 194 8.48 7.42 6.35
N SER A 195 7.85 6.52 7.11
CA SER A 195 6.74 5.66 6.64
C SER A 195 5.50 6.41 6.16
N THR A 196 5.29 7.66 6.61
CA THR A 196 4.11 8.45 6.23
C THR A 196 4.46 9.89 5.89
N LEU A 197 3.97 10.39 4.75
CA LEU A 197 4.03 11.81 4.39
C LEU A 197 3.06 12.69 5.22
N ALA A 198 2.27 12.07 6.09
CA ALA A 198 1.42 12.73 7.07
C ALA A 198 2.16 13.04 8.38
N ASP A 199 3.43 12.63 8.52
CA ASP A 199 4.26 13.00 9.66
C ASP A 199 4.27 14.54 9.81
N PRO A 200 3.92 15.09 10.99
CA PRO A 200 3.85 16.54 11.21
C PRO A 200 5.14 17.28 10.83
N ARG A 201 6.31 16.64 10.99
CA ARG A 201 7.61 17.24 10.63
C ARG A 201 7.73 17.40 9.12
N VAL A 202 7.25 16.41 8.35
CA VAL A 202 7.26 16.45 6.88
C VAL A 202 6.29 17.49 6.35
N VAL A 203 5.08 17.56 6.92
CA VAL A 203 4.06 18.56 6.57
C VAL A 203 4.56 19.98 6.85
N ARG A 204 5.24 20.17 7.99
CA ARG A 204 5.85 21.46 8.38
C ARG A 204 6.98 21.84 7.44
N ALA A 205 7.93 20.94 7.20
CA ALA A 205 9.06 21.16 6.29
C ALA A 205 8.59 21.50 4.87
N ALA A 206 7.52 20.84 4.38
CA ALA A 206 6.97 21.11 3.06
C ALA A 206 6.09 22.37 2.98
N GLY A 207 5.69 22.96 4.10
CA GLY A 207 4.82 24.13 4.15
C GLY A 207 3.43 23.92 3.52
N CYS A 208 2.95 22.68 3.42
CA CYS A 208 1.67 22.39 2.76
C CYS A 208 0.95 21.17 3.34
N PRO A 209 -0.38 21.04 3.17
CA PRO A 209 -1.14 19.90 3.67
C PRO A 209 -0.69 18.57 3.07
N PHE A 210 -0.75 17.49 3.86
CA PHE A 210 -0.26 16.17 3.47
C PHE A 210 -0.87 15.63 2.16
N GLN A 211 -2.11 15.99 1.83
CA GLN A 211 -2.76 15.59 0.57
C GLN A 211 -1.99 16.10 -0.65
N ARG A 212 -1.38 17.29 -0.57
CA ARG A 212 -0.55 17.85 -1.64
C ARG A 212 0.80 17.14 -1.75
N LEU A 213 1.31 16.58 -0.66
CA LEU A 213 2.55 15.77 -0.66
C LEU A 213 2.38 14.42 -1.35
N TYR A 214 1.19 13.82 -1.30
CA TYR A 214 0.91 12.61 -2.07
C TYR A 214 0.98 12.84 -3.58
N GLU A 215 0.57 14.03 -4.05
CA GLU A 215 0.69 14.40 -5.47
C GLU A 215 2.14 14.72 -5.88
N ALA A 216 3.02 15.07 -4.92
CA ALA A 216 4.42 15.34 -5.18
C ALA A 216 5.16 14.11 -5.77
N ARG A 217 4.78 12.89 -5.38
CA ARG A 217 5.37 11.65 -5.94
C ARG A 217 5.13 11.53 -7.45
N LYS A 218 3.92 11.84 -7.90
CA LYS A 218 3.60 11.86 -9.34
C LYS A 218 4.33 13.00 -10.05
N ALA A 219 4.48 14.15 -9.40
CA ALA A 219 5.19 15.28 -9.96
C ALA A 219 6.69 14.99 -10.16
N ILE A 220 7.33 14.32 -9.20
CA ILE A 220 8.73 13.85 -9.30
C ILE A 220 8.87 12.88 -10.47
N ARG A 221 8.01 11.87 -10.58
CA ARG A 221 8.04 10.92 -11.70
C ARG A 221 7.90 11.64 -13.05
N ARG A 222 6.93 12.55 -13.18
CA ARG A 222 6.77 13.36 -14.39
C ARG A 222 7.97 14.26 -14.69
N ALA A 223 8.70 14.73 -13.68
CA ALA A 223 9.91 15.52 -13.88
C ALA A 223 11.03 14.66 -14.45
N ILE A 224 11.19 13.43 -13.95
CA ILE A 224 12.12 12.43 -14.50
C ILE A 224 11.74 12.11 -15.94
N ASP A 225 10.48 11.76 -16.20
CA ASP A 225 10.01 11.41 -17.55
C ASP A 225 10.25 12.56 -18.54
N ARG A 226 10.00 13.82 -18.14
CA ARG A 226 10.29 15.00 -18.97
C ARG A 226 11.78 15.18 -19.25
N ALA A 227 12.64 14.95 -18.25
CA ALA A 227 14.08 15.10 -18.42
C ALA A 227 14.64 14.02 -19.35
N ILE A 228 14.14 12.78 -19.23
CA ILE A 228 14.47 11.69 -20.14
C ILE A 228 13.99 12.01 -21.56
N ALA A 229 12.72 12.36 -21.74
CA ALA A 229 12.17 12.68 -23.07
C ALA A 229 12.87 13.87 -23.75
N ALA A 230 13.33 14.86 -22.97
CA ALA A 230 14.11 15.98 -23.51
C ALA A 230 15.51 15.58 -23.99
N ARG A 231 16.09 14.52 -23.40
CA ARG A 231 17.43 14.02 -23.74
C ARG A 231 17.41 12.93 -24.80
N PHE A 232 16.36 12.11 -24.80
CA PHE A 232 16.13 10.97 -25.69
C PHE A 232 14.77 11.14 -26.38
N PRO A 233 14.68 11.98 -27.43
CA PRO A 233 13.41 12.34 -28.06
C PRO A 233 12.91 11.32 -29.11
N SER A 234 13.60 10.20 -29.33
CA SER A 234 13.25 9.22 -30.37
C SER A 234 12.20 8.22 -29.88
N ASP A 235 11.22 7.90 -30.74
CA ASP A 235 10.23 6.83 -30.51
C ASP A 235 10.85 5.42 -30.64
N ASP A 236 12.12 5.32 -31.06
CA ASP A 236 12.84 4.04 -31.26
C ASP A 236 13.60 3.56 -30.01
N GLU A 237 13.53 4.28 -28.89
CA GLU A 237 14.17 3.88 -27.64
C GLU A 237 13.41 2.74 -26.96
N ASP A 238 14.14 1.73 -26.48
CA ASP A 238 13.56 0.59 -25.76
C ASP A 238 12.82 1.06 -24.49
N PRO A 239 11.49 0.83 -24.37
CA PRO A 239 10.71 1.23 -23.20
C PRO A 239 11.27 0.69 -21.88
N ASP A 240 11.86 -0.51 -21.88
CA ASP A 240 12.41 -1.13 -20.68
C ASP A 240 13.71 -0.44 -20.25
N ALA A 241 14.53 0.01 -21.21
CA ALA A 241 15.73 0.79 -20.95
C ALA A 241 15.39 2.19 -20.38
N LEU A 242 14.33 2.82 -20.89
CA LEU A 242 13.85 4.11 -20.39
C LEU A 242 13.30 4.01 -18.96
N GLU A 243 12.57 2.93 -18.64
CA GLU A 243 12.09 2.69 -17.26
C GLU A 243 13.26 2.43 -16.31
N LEU A 244 14.26 1.66 -16.74
CA LEU A 244 15.47 1.43 -15.95
C LEU A 244 16.25 2.72 -15.72
N LEU A 245 16.38 3.57 -16.74
CA LEU A 245 16.99 4.89 -16.63
C LEU A 245 16.22 5.80 -15.66
N ALA A 246 14.88 5.77 -15.69
CA ALA A 246 14.04 6.51 -14.75
C ALA A 246 14.28 6.05 -13.30
N HIS A 247 14.40 4.73 -13.09
CA HIS A 247 14.73 4.16 -11.79
C HIS A 247 16.11 4.60 -11.31
N ARG A 248 17.15 4.47 -12.15
CA ARG A 248 18.52 4.89 -11.83
C ARG A 248 18.61 6.40 -11.56
N THR A 249 17.90 7.21 -12.32
CA THR A 249 17.80 8.67 -12.09
C THR A 249 17.17 8.96 -10.73
N ALA A 250 16.10 8.24 -10.34
CA ALA A 250 15.49 8.39 -9.02
C ALA A 250 16.46 8.02 -7.88
N GLN A 251 17.31 7.01 -8.07
CA GLN A 251 18.37 6.66 -7.12
C GLN A 251 19.45 7.74 -7.04
N ALA A 252 19.89 8.29 -8.18
CA ALA A 252 20.88 9.36 -8.26
C ALA A 252 20.39 10.69 -7.62
N LEU A 253 19.07 10.90 -7.51
CA LEU A 253 18.50 12.04 -6.78
C LEU A 253 18.68 11.95 -5.25
N VAL A 254 18.86 10.74 -4.71
CA VAL A 254 18.97 10.51 -3.26
C VAL A 254 20.13 11.30 -2.63
N PRO A 255 21.40 11.19 -3.10
CA PRO A 255 22.50 11.96 -2.53
C PRO A 255 22.28 13.48 -2.64
N LEU A 256 21.68 13.95 -3.74
CA LEU A 256 21.38 15.38 -3.94
C LEU A 256 20.37 15.89 -2.91
N VAL A 257 19.27 15.16 -2.71
CA VAL A 257 18.24 15.56 -1.74
C VAL A 257 18.74 15.49 -0.30
N PHE A 258 19.63 14.55 0.02
CA PHE A 258 20.28 14.48 1.33
C PHE A 258 21.20 15.67 1.57
N SER A 259 22.01 16.05 0.56
CA SER A 259 22.92 17.20 0.65
C SER A 259 22.13 18.49 0.86
N TRP A 260 21.10 18.73 0.04
CA TRP A 260 20.21 19.88 0.18
C TRP A 260 19.43 19.87 1.50
N GLY A 261 18.89 18.72 1.91
CA GLY A 261 18.13 18.61 3.16
C GLY A 261 18.95 18.96 4.39
N LYS A 262 20.26 18.67 4.39
CA LYS A 262 21.17 19.03 5.47
C LYS A 262 21.46 20.54 5.54
N SER A 263 21.39 21.27 4.43
CA SER A 263 21.59 22.72 4.40
C SER A 263 20.28 23.51 4.59
N GLU A 264 19.14 22.88 4.43
CA GLU A 264 17.82 23.49 4.54
C GLU A 264 17.28 23.45 5.98
N GLU A 265 17.19 24.61 6.63
CA GLU A 265 16.76 24.72 8.04
C GLU A 265 15.38 24.10 8.29
N SER A 266 14.45 24.26 7.36
CA SER A 266 13.10 23.68 7.45
C SER A 266 13.09 22.15 7.49
N CYS A 267 14.15 21.50 7.02
CA CYS A 267 14.31 20.04 7.00
C CYS A 267 15.08 19.50 8.21
N ALA A 268 15.71 20.34 9.03
CA ALA A 268 16.50 19.91 10.19
C ALA A 268 15.76 18.92 11.11
N PRO A 269 14.45 19.09 11.43
CA PRO A 269 13.71 18.15 12.27
C PRO A 269 13.56 16.74 11.70
N LEU A 270 13.74 16.57 10.38
CA LEU A 270 13.63 15.27 9.70
C LEU A 270 14.86 14.38 9.94
N PHE A 271 16.02 14.98 10.24
CA PHE A 271 17.28 14.26 10.49
C PHE A 271 17.49 13.87 11.95
N SER A 272 16.78 14.52 12.87
CA SER A 272 16.79 14.17 14.29
C SER A 272 15.96 12.91 14.55
N MET A 273 16.63 11.81 14.87
CA MET A 273 15.98 10.60 15.39
C MET A 273 15.60 10.82 16.86
N GLY A 274 14.30 11.02 17.11
CA GLY A 274 13.63 10.82 18.40
C GLY A 274 14.13 11.66 19.59
N THR A 275 13.42 12.73 19.91
CA THR A 275 13.19 13.23 21.30
C THR A 275 12.21 14.39 21.28
N GLU A 276 10.97 14.15 20.86
CA GLU A 276 9.84 14.97 21.34
C GLU A 276 8.74 14.01 21.77
N SER A 277 8.95 13.47 22.98
CA SER A 277 7.85 13.03 23.82
C SER A 277 7.05 14.27 24.18
N GLU A 278 5.75 14.21 23.91
CA GLU A 278 4.64 15.00 24.47
C GLU A 278 5.02 16.18 25.39
N ALA A 279 4.66 17.39 24.96
CA ALA A 279 4.29 18.51 25.82
C ALA A 279 3.03 19.17 25.26
#